data_AF-A0A7V2S8Y4-F1
#
_entry.id   AF-A0A7V2S8Y4-F1
#
_cell.length_a   1.000
_cell.length_b   1.000
_cell.length_c   1.000
_cell.angle_alpha   90.00
_cell.angle_beta   90.00
_cell.angle_gamma   90.00
#
_symmetry.space_group_name_H-M   'P 1'
#
loop_
_entity.id
_entity.type
_entity.pdbx_description
1 polymer ?
#
loop_
_entity_poly.entity_id
_entity_poly.type
_entity_poly.pdbx_seq_one_letter_code
_entity_poly.pdbx_strand_id
1 'polypeptide(L)'
;MDLVSYFFLTLLFSTLFSMGGVGSAIALVTIFPMAGMPTMLAKTVSLFINTSSTISASIMNLIRGVLDFKFAIPLVLSIIISTPLGAYLSQYIAEYWLTWLLIAFLLISAIASDTTIKKLIVQTLQLLSFYFQKATIIELKFRLN
;
A
#
# COMPACT_ATOMS: atom_id res chain seq x y z
N MET A 1 -7.13 28.19 -4.94
CA MET A 1 -5.98 27.51 -5.56
C MET A 1 -6.20 27.51 -7.06
N ASP A 2 -5.27 28.07 -7.83
CA ASP A 2 -5.38 28.14 -9.28
C ASP A 2 -5.08 26.78 -9.93
N LEU A 3 -5.58 26.53 -11.13
CA LEU A 3 -5.39 25.25 -11.86
C LEU A 3 -3.91 24.85 -11.97
N VAL A 4 -3.03 25.84 -12.09
CA VAL A 4 -1.57 25.67 -12.15
C VAL A 4 -1.02 25.00 -10.89
N SER A 5 -1.53 25.36 -9.71
CA SER A 5 -1.09 24.77 -8.44
C SER A 5 -1.47 23.29 -8.33
N TYR A 6 -2.68 22.93 -8.78
CA TYR A 6 -3.12 21.53 -8.85
C TYR A 6 -2.31 20.71 -9.85
N PHE A 7 -1.89 21.30 -10.97
CA PHE A 7 -1.01 20.66 -11.94
C PHE A 7 0.33 20.28 -11.32
N PHE A 8 1.00 21.22 -10.63
CA PHE A 8 2.29 20.94 -9.98
C PHE A 8 2.18 19.91 -8.85
N LEU A 9 1.13 19.99 -8.02
CA LEU A 9 0.85 18.97 -7.01
C LEU A 9 0.67 17.59 -7.64
N THR A 10 -0.15 17.51 -8.68
CA THR A 10 -0.38 16.25 -9.41
C THR A 10 0.92 15.69 -9.96
N LEU A 11 1.70 16.51 -10.66
CA LEU A 11 2.97 16.09 -11.26
C LEU A 11 3.95 15.57 -10.20
N LEU A 12 4.11 16.30 -9.10
CA LEU A 12 5.03 15.93 -8.02
C LEU A 12 4.59 14.62 -7.34
N PHE A 13 3.34 14.50 -6.91
CA PHE A 13 2.87 13.30 -6.22
C PHE A 13 2.72 12.10 -7.16
N SER A 14 2.31 12.29 -8.41
CA SER A 14 2.25 11.24 -9.43
C SER A 14 3.63 10.66 -9.72
N THR A 15 4.66 11.48 -9.90
CA THR A 15 6.01 10.96 -10.14
C THR A 15 6.53 10.14 -8.95
N LEU A 16 6.45 10.69 -7.73
CA LEU A 16 6.93 10.01 -6.52
C LEU A 16 6.24 8.67 -6.26
N PHE A 17 4.90 8.63 -6.33
CA PHE A 17 4.16 7.41 -6.04
C PHE A 17 4.15 6.41 -7.20
N SER A 18 4.31 6.87 -8.44
CA SER A 18 4.42 5.98 -9.62
C SER A 18 5.73 5.19 -9.59
N MET A 19 6.82 5.76 -9.07
CA MET A 19 8.07 5.00 -8.84
C MET A 19 7.87 3.81 -7.89
N GLY A 20 6.94 3.91 -6.93
CA GLY A 20 6.56 2.82 -6.03
C GLY A 20 5.59 1.79 -6.62
N GLY A 21 5.12 1.98 -7.86
CA GLY A 21 4.20 1.07 -8.54
C GLY A 21 2.74 1.11 -8.06
N VAL A 22 2.41 1.97 -7.09
CA VAL A 22 1.06 2.10 -6.51
C VAL A 22 0.23 3.20 -7.20
N GLY A 23 0.92 4.17 -7.81
CA GLY A 23 0.32 5.39 -8.38
C GLY A 23 -0.16 6.37 -7.30
N SER A 24 -0.63 7.57 -7.71
CA SER A 24 -0.82 8.70 -6.77
C SER A 24 -2.22 8.90 -6.22
N ALA A 25 -3.18 8.01 -6.50
CA ALA A 25 -4.57 8.20 -6.05
C ALA A 25 -4.68 8.42 -4.54
N ILE A 26 -3.95 7.64 -3.75
CA ILE A 26 -4.04 7.68 -2.29
C ILE A 26 -3.50 9.00 -1.73
N ALA A 27 -2.45 9.56 -2.33
CA ALA A 27 -1.94 10.87 -1.94
C ALA A 27 -2.91 11.99 -2.35
N LEU A 28 -3.33 11.98 -3.62
CA LEU A 28 -4.13 13.06 -4.19
C LEU A 28 -5.54 13.13 -3.58
N VAL A 29 -6.14 12.00 -3.19
CA VAL A 29 -7.47 11.99 -2.57
C VAL A 29 -7.49 12.70 -1.21
N THR A 30 -6.35 12.77 -0.52
CA THR A 30 -6.20 13.47 0.76
C THR A 30 -5.74 14.91 0.57
N ILE A 31 -4.81 15.16 -0.36
CA ILE A 31 -4.21 16.48 -0.58
C ILE A 31 -5.17 17.44 -1.28
N PHE A 32 -5.97 16.96 -2.24
CA PHE A 32 -6.91 17.82 -2.97
C PHE A 32 -8.00 18.43 -2.07
N PRO A 33 -8.66 17.68 -1.16
CA PRO A 33 -9.57 18.29 -0.19
C PRO A 33 -8.88 19.30 0.73
N MET A 34 -7.64 19.03 1.17
CA MET A 34 -6.85 19.98 1.96
C MET A 34 -6.53 21.27 1.19
N ALA A 35 -6.41 21.19 -0.14
CA ALA A 35 -6.20 22.32 -1.03
C ALA A 35 -7.50 23.08 -1.40
N GLY A 36 -8.67 22.63 -0.91
CA GLY A 36 -9.97 23.28 -1.12
C GLY A 36 -10.81 22.69 -2.27
N MET A 37 -10.43 21.54 -2.82
CA MET A 37 -11.21 20.85 -3.85
C MET A 37 -12.36 20.05 -3.21
N PRO A 38 -13.58 20.03 -3.79
CA PRO A 38 -14.66 19.21 -3.27
C PRO A 38 -14.26 17.73 -3.20
N THR A 39 -14.53 17.07 -2.08
CA THR A 39 -14.12 15.67 -1.82
C THR A 39 -14.55 14.70 -2.92
N MET A 40 -15.76 14.87 -3.46
CA MET A 40 -16.24 14.04 -4.57
C MET A 40 -15.42 14.24 -5.84
N LEU A 41 -15.06 15.47 -6.16
CA LEU A 41 -14.25 15.80 -7.34
C LEU A 41 -12.81 15.32 -7.16
N ALA A 42 -12.25 15.47 -5.95
CA ALA A 42 -10.95 14.96 -5.58
C ALA A 42 -10.85 13.43 -5.73
N LYS A 43 -11.84 12.67 -5.25
CA LYS A 43 -11.92 11.21 -5.39
C LYS A 43 -11.91 10.80 -6.86
N THR A 44 -12.80 11.38 -7.67
CA THR A 44 -12.94 11.05 -9.09
C THR A 44 -11.66 11.35 -9.88
N VAL A 45 -11.08 12.54 -9.69
CA VAL A 45 -9.85 12.94 -10.39
C VAL A 45 -8.67 12.08 -9.97
N SER A 46 -8.53 11.77 -8.68
CA SER A 46 -7.44 10.92 -8.17
C SER A 46 -7.51 9.50 -8.74
N LEU A 47 -8.70 8.90 -8.78
CA LEU A 47 -8.95 7.59 -9.39
C LEU A 47 -8.66 7.60 -10.90
N PHE A 48 -9.07 8.67 -11.59
CA PHE A 48 -8.80 8.84 -13.03
C PHE A 48 -7.30 8.88 -13.32
N ILE A 49 -6.54 9.72 -12.60
CA ILE A 49 -5.09 9.85 -12.74
C ILE A 49 -4.40 8.50 -12.52
N ASN A 50 -4.80 7.77 -11.48
CA ASN A 50 -4.21 6.48 -11.16
C ASN A 50 -4.51 5.42 -12.24
N THR A 51 -5.74 5.39 -12.73
CA THR A 51 -6.15 4.45 -13.79
C THR A 51 -5.38 4.75 -15.07
N SER A 52 -5.30 6.01 -15.47
CA SER A 52 -4.54 6.44 -16.64
C SER A 52 -3.06 6.06 -16.53
N SER A 53 -2.41 6.39 -15.41
CA SER A 53 -1.00 6.03 -15.17
C SER A 53 -0.77 4.52 -15.18
N THR A 54 -1.68 3.74 -14.57
CA THR A 54 -1.55 2.28 -14.48
C THR A 54 -1.74 1.63 -15.84
N ILE A 55 -2.66 2.15 -16.66
CA ILE A 55 -2.83 1.71 -18.06
C ILE A 55 -1.55 1.98 -18.84
N SER A 56 -1.01 3.21 -18.77
CA SER A 56 0.24 3.56 -19.45
C SER A 56 1.40 2.67 -19.02
N ALA A 57 1.56 2.44 -17.71
CA ALA A 57 2.59 1.56 -17.17
C ALA A 57 2.39 0.10 -17.62
N SER A 58 1.15 -0.39 -17.60
CA SER A 58 0.82 -1.75 -18.04
C SER A 58 1.13 -1.96 -19.52
N ILE A 59 0.72 -1.03 -20.39
CA ILE A 59 1.02 -1.07 -21.83
C ILE A 59 2.53 -1.06 -22.04
N MET A 60 3.26 -0.18 -21.36
CA MET A 60 4.70 -0.08 -21.51
C MET A 60 5.42 -1.35 -21.01
N ASN A 61 4.95 -1.97 -19.93
CA ASN A 61 5.49 -3.23 -19.43
C ASN A 61 5.14 -4.43 -20.34
N LEU A 62 3.97 -4.43 -20.96
CA LEU A 62 3.58 -5.42 -21.97
C LEU A 62 4.51 -5.33 -23.20
N ILE A 63 4.73 -4.12 -23.72
CA ILE A 63 5.60 -3.90 -24.89
C ILE A 63 7.05 -4.32 -24.59
N ARG A 64 7.54 -4.05 -23.38
CA ARG A 64 8.89 -4.44 -22.95
C ARG A 64 9.05 -5.94 -22.69
N GLY A 65 7.97 -6.73 -22.70
CA GLY A 65 8.02 -8.17 -22.46
C GLY A 65 8.43 -8.55 -21.03
N VAL A 66 8.43 -7.61 -20.08
CA VAL A 66 8.81 -7.84 -18.67
C VAL A 66 7.67 -8.43 -17.83
N LEU A 67 6.55 -8.75 -18.48
CA LEU A 67 5.31 -9.14 -17.82
C LEU A 67 5.21 -10.66 -17.73
N ASP A 68 5.27 -11.20 -16.51
CA ASP A 68 5.04 -12.63 -16.28
C ASP A 68 3.53 -12.93 -16.29
N PHE A 69 3.04 -13.45 -17.42
CA PHE A 69 1.63 -13.78 -17.60
C PHE A 69 1.12 -14.84 -16.63
N LYS A 70 1.97 -15.73 -16.11
CA LYS A 70 1.54 -16.71 -15.10
C LYS A 70 1.18 -16.03 -13.78
N PHE A 71 1.80 -14.91 -13.46
CA PHE A 71 1.47 -14.12 -12.28
C PHE A 71 0.40 -13.07 -12.56
N ALA A 72 0.47 -12.40 -13.72
CA ALA A 72 -0.41 -11.30 -14.05
C ALA A 72 -1.88 -11.74 -14.26
N ILE A 73 -2.13 -12.89 -14.87
CA ILE A 73 -3.52 -13.35 -15.13
C ILE A 73 -4.29 -13.61 -13.83
N PRO A 74 -3.77 -14.41 -12.86
CA PRO A 74 -4.42 -14.58 -11.56
C PRO A 74 -4.64 -13.27 -10.80
N LEU A 75 -3.68 -12.35 -10.90
CA LEU A 75 -3.77 -11.02 -10.28
C LEU A 75 -4.92 -10.21 -10.89
N VAL A 76 -4.97 -10.10 -12.22
CA VAL A 76 -6.01 -9.36 -12.94
C VAL A 76 -7.39 -9.93 -12.68
N LEU A 77 -7.55 -11.26 -12.71
CA LEU A 77 -8.82 -11.91 -12.39
C LEU A 77 -9.28 -11.58 -10.96
N SER A 78 -8.35 -11.62 -10.01
CA SER A 78 -8.63 -11.27 -8.61
C SER A 78 -9.06 -9.80 -8.48
N ILE A 79 -8.43 -8.88 -9.21
CA ILE A 79 -8.79 -7.44 -9.22
C ILE A 79 -10.18 -7.24 -9.84
N ILE A 80 -10.48 -7.89 -10.97
CA ILE A 80 -11.78 -7.76 -11.66
C ILE A 80 -12.93 -8.20 -10.76
N ILE A 81 -12.73 -9.25 -9.96
CA ILE A 81 -13.76 -9.74 -9.03
C ILE A 81 -13.82 -8.86 -7.77
N SER A 82 -12.68 -8.49 -7.21
CA SER A 82 -12.60 -7.75 -5.94
C SER A 82 -13.05 -6.28 -6.06
N THR A 83 -12.79 -5.61 -7.19
CA THR A 83 -13.14 -4.20 -7.39
C THR A 83 -14.65 -3.90 -7.29
N PRO A 84 -15.54 -4.58 -8.04
CA PRO A 84 -16.98 -4.35 -7.91
C PRO A 84 -17.53 -4.80 -6.55
N LEU A 85 -16.99 -5.89 -5.98
CA LEU A 85 -17.37 -6.33 -4.63
C LEU A 85 -17.02 -5.27 -3.58
N GLY A 86 -15.84 -4.68 -3.65
CA GLY A 86 -15.41 -3.60 -2.76
C GLY A 86 -16.25 -2.34 -2.93
N ALA A 87 -16.58 -1.97 -4.18
CA ALA A 87 -17.45 -0.83 -4.47
C ALA A 87 -18.87 -1.02 -3.93
N TYR A 88 -19.41 -2.24 -4.02
CA TYR A 88 -20.72 -2.58 -3.46
C TYR A 88 -20.70 -2.54 -1.93
N LEU A 89 -19.71 -3.17 -1.28
CA LEU A 89 -19.56 -3.14 0.18
C LEU A 89 -19.38 -1.72 0.72
N SER A 90 -18.69 -0.85 -0.02
CA SER A 90 -18.47 0.55 0.37
C SER A 90 -19.75 1.36 0.52
N GLN A 91 -20.88 0.93 -0.07
CA GLN A 91 -22.16 1.64 0.09
C GLN A 91 -22.81 1.39 1.45
N TYR A 92 -22.45 0.28 2.12
CA TYR A 92 -23.03 -0.13 3.41
C TYR A 92 -22.20 0.33 4.62
N ILE A 93 -20.97 0.81 4.37
CA ILE A 93 -20.03 1.20 5.42
C ILE A 93 -19.97 2.72 5.49
N ALA A 94 -20.17 3.30 6.69
CA ALA A 94 -20.09 4.75 6.87
C ALA A 94 -18.67 5.26 6.53
N GLU A 95 -18.59 6.43 5.88
CA GLU A 95 -17.35 7.01 5.34
C GLU A 95 -16.24 7.20 6.41
N TYR A 96 -16.64 7.38 7.67
CA TYR A 96 -15.75 7.39 8.84
C TYR A 96 -14.93 6.10 8.95
N TRP A 97 -15.57 4.93 8.88
CA TRP A 97 -14.89 3.63 9.00
C TRP A 97 -13.97 3.34 7.81
N LEU A 98 -14.36 3.78 6.61
CA LEU A 98 -13.52 3.67 5.40
C LEU A 98 -12.21 4.44 5.56
N THR A 99 -12.29 5.66 6.12
CA THR A 99 -11.13 6.51 6.35
C THR A 99 -10.17 5.89 7.36
N TRP A 100 -10.69 5.33 8.47
CA TRP A 100 -9.87 4.62 9.45
C TRP A 100 -9.22 3.36 8.89
N LEU A 101 -9.92 2.62 8.02
CA LEU A 101 -9.38 1.44 7.36
C LEU A 101 -8.22 1.83 6.42
N LEU A 102 -8.37 2.91 5.66
CA LEU A 102 -7.30 3.46 4.82
C LEU A 102 -6.07 3.88 5.66
N ILE A 103 -6.28 4.59 6.77
CA ILE A 103 -5.20 5.00 7.68
C ILE A 103 -4.48 3.77 8.25
N ALA A 104 -5.22 2.76 8.73
CA ALA A 104 -4.65 1.52 9.24
C ALA A 104 -3.83 0.78 8.16
N PHE A 105 -4.36 0.69 6.94
CA PHE A 105 -3.65 0.12 5.79
C PHE A 105 -2.35 0.85 5.49
N LEU A 106 -2.36 2.20 5.48
CA LEU A 106 -1.16 3.00 5.24
C LEU A 106 -0.11 2.82 6.33
N LEU A 107 -0.52 2.77 7.60
CA LEU A 107 0.39 2.50 8.72
C LEU A 107 1.03 1.12 8.60
N ILE A 108 0.24 0.09 8.29
CA ILE A 108 0.74 -1.27 8.06
C ILE A 108 1.70 -1.29 6.88
N SER A 109 1.38 -0.60 5.78
CA SER A 109 2.23 -0.51 4.59
C SER A 109 3.57 0.17 4.90
N ALA A 110 3.56 1.27 5.65
CA ALA A 110 4.76 1.97 6.08
C ALA A 110 5.66 1.08 6.96
N ILE A 111 5.08 0.42 7.97
CA ILE A 111 5.79 -0.51 8.85
C ILE A 111 6.32 -1.71 8.05
N ALA A 112 5.56 -2.20 7.08
CA ALA A 112 5.97 -3.32 6.24
C ALA A 112 7.06 -2.93 5.23
N SER A 113 7.07 -1.70 4.74
CA SER A 113 8.08 -1.20 3.81
C SER A 113 9.41 -0.95 4.51
N ASP A 114 9.39 -0.52 5.78
CA ASP A 114 10.61 -0.25 6.53
C ASP A 114 11.39 -1.53 6.85
N THR A 115 12.42 -1.76 6.02
CA THR A 115 13.32 -2.91 6.11
C THR A 115 14.18 -2.86 7.39
N THR A 116 14.31 -1.70 8.01
CA THR A 116 15.05 -1.48 9.27
C THR A 116 14.29 -2.05 10.47
N ILE A 117 12.98 -1.79 10.54
CA ILE A 117 12.10 -2.28 11.59
C ILE A 117 11.98 -3.81 11.52
N LYS A 118 11.81 -4.36 10.30
CA LYS A 118 11.80 -5.81 10.08
C LYS A 118 13.10 -6.48 10.53
N LYS A 119 14.26 -5.89 10.22
CA LYS A 119 15.56 -6.39 10.70
C LYS A 119 15.66 -6.35 12.22
N LEU A 120 15.23 -5.26 12.86
CA LEU A 120 15.27 -5.12 14.32
C LEU A 120 14.38 -6.17 15.02
N ILE A 121 13.16 -6.40 14.49
CA ILE A 121 12.22 -7.39 15.03
C ILE A 121 12.78 -8.81 14.88
N VAL A 122 13.26 -9.18 13.69
CA VAL A 122 13.84 -10.51 13.44
C VAL A 122 15.06 -10.75 14.33
N GLN A 123 15.92 -9.74 14.48
CA GLN A 123 17.12 -9.84 15.31
C GLN A 123 16.78 -9.96 16.81
N THR A 124 15.78 -9.22 17.27
CA THR A 124 15.30 -9.30 18.67
C THR A 124 14.66 -10.67 18.95
N LEU A 125 13.85 -11.19 18.02
CA LEU A 125 13.26 -12.53 18.14
C LEU A 125 14.30 -13.64 18.11
N GLN A 126 15.36 -13.51 17.30
CA GLN A 126 16.49 -14.45 17.30
C GLN A 126 17.27 -14.42 18.62
N LEU A 127 17.51 -13.23 19.18
CA LEU A 127 18.15 -13.10 20.51
C LEU A 127 17.28 -13.71 21.62
N LEU A 128 15.96 -13.50 21.56
CA LEU A 128 15.03 -14.08 22.54
C LEU A 128 14.99 -15.61 22.44
N SER A 129 14.88 -16.15 21.22
CA SER A 129 14.90 -17.60 20.96
C SER A 129 16.21 -18.25 21.43
N PHE A 130 17.35 -17.59 21.19
CA PHE A 130 18.66 -18.04 21.67
C PHE A 130 18.75 -18.05 23.20
N TYR A 131 18.20 -17.03 23.87
CA TYR A 131 18.19 -16.96 25.34
C TYR A 131 17.31 -18.07 25.96
N PHE A 132 16.13 -18.31 25.39
CA PHE A 132 15.23 -19.38 25.81
C PHE A 132 15.88 -20.77 25.66
N GLN A 133 16.56 -21.03 24.54
CA GLN A 133 17.24 -22.31 24.32
C GLN A 133 18.37 -22.55 25.34
N LYS A 134 19.11 -21.50 25.70
CA LYS A 134 20.19 -21.57 26.68
C LYS A 134 19.67 -21.78 28.11
N ALA A 135 18.54 -21.17 28.46
CA ALA A 135 17.88 -21.36 29.76
C ALA A 135 17.37 -22.79 29.95
N THR A 136 16.76 -23.40 28.93
CA THR A 136 16.28 -24.79 29.00
C THR A 136 17.41 -25.81 29.15
N ILE A 137 18.56 -25.60 28.51
CA ILE A 137 19.73 -26.48 28.64
C ILE A 137 20.31 -26.45 30.07
N ILE A 138 20.28 -25.28 30.73
CA ILE A 138 20.79 -25.13 32.10
C ILE A 138 19.88 -25.83 33.10
N GLU A 139 18.55 -25.70 32.97
CA GLU A 139 17.60 -26.43 33.83
C GLU A 139 17.73 -27.96 33.69
N LEU A 140 17.88 -28.48 32.46
CA LEU A 140 18.07 -29.91 32.24
C LEU A 140 19.37 -30.44 32.85
N LYS A 141 20.44 -29.65 32.82
CA LYS A 141 21.72 -30.01 33.44
C LYS A 141 21.67 -29.98 34.97
N PHE A 142 20.81 -29.15 35.55
CA PHE A 142 20.62 -29.08 37.00
C PHE A 142 19.71 -30.19 37.55
N ARG A 143 18.78 -30.73 36.75
CA ARG A 143 17.95 -31.89 37.13
C ARG A 143 18.64 -33.26 36.99
N LEU A 144 19.78 -33.32 36.31
CA LEU A 144 20.56 -34.55 36.07
C LEU A 144 21.76 -34.70 37.02
N ASN A 145 21.94 -33.76 37.95
CA ASN A 145 22.83 -33.86 39.12
C ASN A 145 21.99 -34.00 40.39
#